data_AF-A0A821EYF9-F1
#
_entry.id   AF-A0A821EYF9-F1
#
_cell.length_a   1.000
_cell.length_b   1.000
_cell.length_c   1.000
_cell.angle_alpha   90.00
_cell.angle_beta   90.00
_cell.angle_gamma   90.00
#
_symmetry.space_group_name_H-M   'P 1'
#
loop_
_entity.id
_entity.type
_entity.pdbx_description
1 polymer ?
#
loop_
_entity_poly.entity_id
_entity_poly.type
_entity_poly.pdbx_seq_one_letter_code
_entity_poly.pdbx_strand_id
1 'polypeptide(L)'
;MNTIQLKAPRKIPGRPSIQLSEEADDEIRFQFHLLLAEKIYPTVAILLERLLSAHKDFSVRSETTLRRHIHRLGFTYQMTSKVKVLLDDNSLVAQRACYFRKINELRKADALILFHGETWVNINEEKRSIWVDDSGKGRLGKIDGK
;
A
#
# COMPACT_ATOMS: atom_id res chain seq x y z
N MET A 1 -50.38 32.39 3.88
CA MET A 1 -49.01 31.99 3.49
C MET A 1 -48.64 30.76 4.31
N ASN A 2 -48.55 29.58 3.69
CA ASN A 2 -48.21 28.34 4.40
C ASN A 2 -46.70 28.12 4.37
N THR A 3 -46.08 28.11 5.55
CA THR A 3 -44.64 27.86 5.71
C THR A 3 -44.39 26.35 5.75
N ILE A 4 -43.74 25.82 4.71
CA ILE A 4 -43.32 24.42 4.65
C ILE A 4 -42.12 24.23 5.59
N GLN A 5 -42.30 23.44 6.65
CA GLN A 5 -41.22 23.06 7.56
C GLN A 5 -40.48 21.83 7.01
N LEU A 6 -39.22 22.02 6.59
CA LEU A 6 -38.34 20.92 6.16
C LEU A 6 -37.79 20.16 7.37
N LYS A 7 -38.10 18.87 7.47
CA LYS A 7 -37.60 18.00 8.55
C LYS A 7 -36.21 17.47 8.19
N ALA A 8 -35.28 17.53 9.15
CA ALA A 8 -33.92 17.02 8.96
C ALA A 8 -33.92 15.52 8.60
N PRO A 9 -32.99 15.06 7.75
CA PRO A 9 -32.90 13.66 7.35
C PRO A 9 -32.68 12.76 8.57
N ARG A 10 -33.42 11.64 8.64
CA ARG A 10 -33.29 10.66 9.72
C ARG A 10 -31.87 10.07 9.72
N LYS A 11 -31.22 10.02 10.89
CA LYS A 11 -29.99 9.24 11.08
C LYS A 11 -30.31 7.77 10.81
N ILE A 12 -29.79 7.22 9.73
CA ILE A 12 -29.86 5.78 9.44
C ILE A 12 -28.77 5.12 10.28
N PRO A 13 -29.09 4.15 11.15
CA PRO A 13 -28.07 3.43 11.89
C PRO A 13 -27.11 2.73 10.92
N GLY A 14 -25.81 2.86 11.15
CA GLY A 14 -24.80 2.22 10.32
C GLY A 14 -24.91 0.70 10.38
N ARG A 15 -24.55 0.01 9.29
CA ARG A 15 -24.50 -1.46 9.25
C ARG A 15 -23.52 -1.97 10.33
N PRO A 16 -23.92 -2.93 11.18
CA PRO A 16 -23.02 -3.51 12.18
C PRO A 16 -21.81 -4.16 11.48
N SER A 17 -20.65 -4.04 12.12
CA SER A 17 -19.45 -4.69 11.61
C SER A 17 -19.55 -6.19 11.79
N ILE A 18 -19.23 -6.94 10.73
CA ILE A 18 -18.99 -8.39 10.83
C ILE A 18 -17.85 -8.60 11.83
N GLN A 19 -18.12 -9.43 12.84
CA GLN A 19 -17.13 -9.98 13.76
C GLN A 19 -16.78 -11.38 13.22
N LEU A 20 -15.49 -11.63 13.00
CA LEU A 20 -15.01 -12.96 12.62
C LEU A 20 -14.54 -13.72 13.86
N SER A 21 -14.50 -15.04 13.78
CA SER A 21 -13.89 -15.89 14.80
C SER A 21 -12.37 -15.73 14.81
N GLU A 22 -11.73 -16.07 15.93
CA GLU A 22 -10.26 -16.05 16.06
C GLU A 22 -9.59 -16.98 15.02
N GLU A 23 -10.21 -18.12 14.72
CA GLU A 23 -9.76 -19.04 13.66
C GLU A 23 -9.72 -18.38 12.28
N ALA A 24 -10.73 -17.56 11.96
CA ALA A 24 -10.78 -16.84 10.69
C ALA A 24 -9.73 -15.72 10.63
N ASP A 25 -9.39 -15.10 11.77
CA ASP A 25 -8.33 -14.11 11.86
C ASP A 25 -6.95 -14.73 11.61
N ASP A 26 -6.72 -15.92 12.16
CA ASP A 26 -5.48 -16.68 11.95
C ASP A 26 -5.35 -17.17 10.51
N GLU A 27 -6.46 -17.61 9.89
CA GLU A 27 -6.46 -17.99 8.48
C GLU A 27 -6.13 -16.81 7.55
N ILE A 28 -6.67 -15.62 7.83
CA ILE A 28 -6.33 -14.39 7.10
C ILE A 28 -4.82 -14.13 7.18
N ARG A 29 -4.23 -14.21 8.38
CA ARG A 29 -2.79 -14.02 8.56
C ARG A 29 -1.99 -15.09 7.82
N PHE A 30 -2.41 -16.35 7.93
CA PHE A 30 -1.74 -17.47 7.28
C PHE A 30 -1.68 -17.30 5.76
N GLN A 31 -2.82 -17.05 5.11
CA GLN A 31 -2.88 -16.84 3.66
C GLN A 31 -2.10 -15.59 3.22
N PHE A 32 -2.13 -14.53 4.03
CA PHE A 32 -1.33 -13.34 3.78
C PHE A 32 0.17 -13.64 3.77
N HIS A 33 0.67 -14.37 4.78
CA HIS A 33 2.09 -14.73 4.88
C HIS A 33 2.51 -15.77 3.83
N LEU A 34 1.60 -16.65 3.40
CA LEU A 34 1.83 -17.54 2.26
C LEU A 34 2.05 -16.76 0.96
N LEU A 35 1.23 -15.75 0.66
CA LEU A 35 1.42 -14.91 -0.53
C LEU A 35 2.80 -14.25 -0.54
N LEU A 36 3.26 -13.75 0.62
CA LEU A 36 4.60 -13.20 0.76
C LEU A 36 5.69 -14.24 0.53
N ALA A 37 5.54 -15.46 1.06
CA ALA A 37 6.47 -16.56 0.82
C ALA A 37 6.54 -16.97 -0.66
N GLU A 38 5.42 -16.89 -1.38
CA GLU A 38 5.31 -17.09 -2.83
C GLU A 38 5.85 -15.89 -3.66
N LYS A 39 6.38 -14.85 -3.00
CA LYS A 39 6.83 -13.58 -3.61
C LYS A 39 5.72 -12.83 -4.35
N ILE A 40 4.46 -13.04 -3.95
CA ILE A 40 3.29 -12.33 -4.47
C ILE A 40 2.94 -11.22 -3.47
N TYR A 41 2.85 -9.98 -3.94
CA TYR A 41 2.42 -8.88 -3.07
C TYR A 41 0.95 -9.02 -2.70
N PRO A 42 0.61 -9.17 -1.41
CA PRO A 42 -0.77 -9.34 -0.98
C PRO A 42 -1.53 -8.02 -1.17
N THR A 43 -2.50 -8.04 -2.09
CA THR A 43 -3.55 -7.02 -2.16
C THR A 43 -4.82 -7.57 -1.54
N VAL A 44 -5.75 -6.69 -1.17
CA VAL A 44 -7.05 -7.11 -0.60
C VAL A 44 -7.80 -8.02 -1.58
N ALA A 45 -7.74 -7.74 -2.88
CA ALA A 45 -8.39 -8.55 -3.91
C ALA A 45 -7.76 -9.96 -4.01
N ILE A 46 -6.43 -10.05 -4.11
CA ILE A 46 -5.71 -11.33 -4.18
C ILE A 46 -5.94 -12.15 -2.91
N LEU A 47 -5.87 -11.50 -1.75
CA LEU A 47 -6.11 -12.16 -0.47
C LEU A 47 -7.55 -12.69 -0.37
N LEU A 48 -8.54 -11.92 -0.83
CA LEU A 48 -9.94 -12.36 -0.86
C LEU A 48 -10.12 -13.56 -1.77
N GLU A 49 -9.57 -13.53 -2.98
CA GLU A 49 -9.61 -14.66 -3.92
C GLU A 49 -8.95 -15.91 -3.32
N ARG A 50 -7.79 -15.75 -2.67
CA ARG A 50 -7.08 -16.83 -1.98
C ARG A 50 -7.90 -17.43 -0.84
N LEU A 51 -8.55 -16.59 -0.02
CA LEU A 51 -9.41 -17.05 1.06
C LEU A 51 -10.64 -17.80 0.56
N LEU A 52 -11.28 -17.30 -0.51
CA LEU A 52 -12.47 -17.94 -1.08
C LEU A 52 -12.17 -19.23 -1.83
N SER A 53 -10.97 -19.36 -2.39
CA SER A 53 -10.51 -20.60 -3.03
C SER A 53 -10.11 -21.66 -2.01
N ALA A 54 -9.47 -21.29 -0.90
CA ALA A 54 -9.14 -22.19 0.19
C ALA A 54 -10.37 -22.63 0.99
N HIS A 55 -11.26 -21.68 1.31
CA HIS A 55 -12.44 -21.89 2.14
C HIS A 55 -13.69 -21.32 1.46
N LYS A 56 -14.44 -22.18 0.76
CA LYS A 56 -15.65 -21.77 0.03
C LYS A 56 -16.71 -21.13 0.92
N ASP A 57 -16.72 -21.41 2.22
CA ASP A 57 -17.71 -20.91 3.19
C ASP A 57 -17.20 -19.72 4.02
N PHE A 58 -16.08 -19.10 3.63
CA PHE A 58 -15.55 -17.94 4.34
C PHE A 58 -16.57 -16.79 4.38
N SER A 59 -16.75 -16.20 5.56
CA SER A 59 -17.84 -15.25 5.84
C SER A 59 -17.67 -13.90 5.13
N VAL A 60 -16.45 -13.53 4.74
CA VAL A 60 -16.16 -12.25 4.07
C VAL A 60 -16.14 -12.45 2.55
N ARG A 61 -17.03 -11.73 1.84
CA ARG A 61 -17.15 -11.79 0.37
C ARG A 61 -16.81 -10.48 -0.35
N SER A 62 -16.58 -9.40 0.39
CA SER A 62 -16.34 -8.08 -0.18
C SER A 62 -14.97 -7.56 0.24
N GLU A 63 -14.22 -7.02 -0.72
CA GLU A 63 -12.93 -6.38 -0.49
C GLU A 63 -13.01 -5.26 0.56
N THR A 64 -14.05 -4.44 0.52
CA THR A 64 -14.24 -3.36 1.50
C THR A 64 -14.41 -3.88 2.92
N THR A 65 -14.98 -5.08 3.06
CA THR A 65 -15.19 -5.72 4.36
C THR A 65 -13.88 -6.36 4.83
N LEU A 66 -13.19 -7.06 3.95
CA LEU A 66 -11.87 -7.64 4.24
C LEU A 66 -10.86 -6.55 4.62
N ARG A 67 -10.79 -5.45 3.86
CA ARG A 67 -9.93 -4.29 4.14
C ARG A 67 -10.17 -3.72 5.54
N ARG A 68 -11.44 -3.54 5.92
CA ARG A 68 -11.80 -3.05 7.26
C ARG A 68 -11.37 -4.05 8.34
N HIS A 69 -11.47 -5.34 8.04
CA HIS A 69 -11.11 -6.40 8.96
C HIS A 69 -9.61 -6.50 9.18
N ILE A 70 -8.80 -6.56 8.11
CA ILE A 70 -7.34 -6.60 8.23
C ILE A 70 -6.79 -5.37 8.95
N HIS A 71 -7.38 -4.18 8.77
CA HIS A 71 -7.02 -3.01 9.56
C HIS A 71 -7.26 -3.19 11.06
N ARG A 72 -8.36 -3.85 11.45
CA ARG A 72 -8.61 -4.18 12.87
C ARG A 72 -7.63 -5.21 13.41
N LEU A 73 -7.17 -6.13 12.56
CA LEU A 73 -6.18 -7.14 12.92
C LEU A 73 -4.77 -6.57 13.13
N GLY A 74 -4.55 -5.29 12.81
CA GLY A 74 -3.26 -4.61 12.95
C GLY A 74 -2.48 -4.47 11.66
N PHE A 75 -3.06 -4.81 10.50
CA PHE A 75 -2.40 -4.59 9.22
C PHE A 75 -2.41 -3.11 8.84
N THR A 76 -1.26 -2.64 8.38
CA THR A 76 -1.06 -1.26 7.94
C THR A 76 -0.70 -1.24 6.46
N TYR A 77 -1.20 -0.25 5.73
CA TYR A 77 -0.78 0.00 4.36
C TYR A 77 0.24 1.14 4.40
N GLN A 78 1.49 0.83 4.12
CA GLN A 78 2.58 1.77 4.24
C GLN A 78 3.39 1.88 2.95
N MET A 79 4.02 3.04 2.78
CA MET A 79 4.97 3.24 1.69
C MET A 79 6.28 2.56 2.03
N THR A 80 6.75 1.69 1.15
CA THR A 80 8.07 1.08 1.24
C THR A 80 9.09 2.19 0.97
N SER A 81 9.87 2.58 1.97
CA SER A 81 10.92 3.59 1.75
C SER A 81 12.10 2.91 1.05
N LYS A 82 12.20 3.03 -0.27
CA LYS A 82 13.40 2.60 -1.01
C LYS A 82 14.64 3.44 -0.67
N VAL A 83 14.44 4.63 -0.10
CA VAL A 83 15.52 5.58 0.22
C VAL A 83 15.18 6.28 1.54
N LYS A 84 15.89 5.96 2.63
CA LYS A 84 15.80 6.69 3.92
C LYS A 84 16.85 7.79 4.06
N VAL A 85 17.89 7.80 3.22
CA VAL A 85 19.03 8.71 3.29
C VAL A 85 19.50 9.01 1.85
N LEU A 86 19.75 10.28 1.53
CA LEU A 86 20.51 10.64 0.34
C LEU A 86 21.95 10.17 0.57
N LEU A 87 22.35 9.07 -0.09
CA LEU A 87 23.71 8.55 -0.06
C LEU A 87 24.63 9.25 -1.09
N ASP A 88 24.12 10.29 -1.76
CA ASP A 88 24.89 11.00 -2.78
C ASP A 88 26.11 11.67 -2.13
N ASP A 89 27.29 11.38 -2.65
CA ASP A 89 28.52 12.11 -2.35
C ASP A 89 28.32 13.61 -2.67
N ASN A 90 28.89 14.49 -1.84
CA ASN A 90 28.87 15.94 -2.04
C ASN A 90 29.38 16.33 -3.44
N SER A 91 30.28 15.54 -4.02
CA SER A 91 30.76 15.72 -5.39
C SER A 91 29.63 15.59 -6.44
N LEU A 92 28.75 14.59 -6.29
CA LEU A 92 27.58 14.38 -7.15
C LEU A 92 26.55 15.49 -6.98
N VAL A 93 26.36 15.97 -5.74
CA VAL A 93 25.48 17.12 -5.46
C VAL A 93 25.98 18.38 -6.17
N ALA A 94 27.29 18.65 -6.13
CA ALA A 94 27.88 19.78 -6.84
C ALA A 94 27.72 19.66 -8.37
N GLN A 95 27.93 18.46 -8.93
CA GLN A 95 27.72 18.20 -10.36
C GLN A 95 26.26 18.42 -10.78
N ARG A 96 25.28 17.97 -9.97
CA ARG A 96 23.85 18.23 -10.22
C ARG A 96 23.55 19.72 -10.21
N ALA A 97 24.13 20.48 -9.27
CA ALA A 97 23.94 21.93 -9.20
C ALA A 97 24.48 22.62 -10.47
N CYS A 98 25.67 22.24 -10.94
CA CYS A 98 26.23 22.74 -12.20
C CYS A 98 25.37 22.39 -13.41
N TYR A 99 24.91 21.14 -13.50
CA TYR A 99 24.00 20.69 -14.54
C TYR A 99 22.71 21.52 -14.59
N PHE A 100 22.05 21.72 -13.45
CA PHE A 100 20.81 22.49 -13.39
C PHE A 100 21.00 23.96 -13.76
N ARG A 101 22.13 24.57 -13.38
CA ARG A 101 22.48 25.93 -13.84
C ARG A 101 22.55 25.98 -15.37
N LYS A 102 23.23 25.00 -15.98
CA LYS A 102 23.38 24.96 -17.44
C LYS A 102 22.06 24.75 -18.18
N ILE A 103 21.22 23.84 -17.69
CA ILE A 103 19.87 23.64 -18.23
C ILE A 103 19.03 24.92 -18.14
N ASN A 104 19.14 25.66 -17.04
CA ASN A 104 18.40 26.91 -16.87
C ASN A 104 18.84 27.99 -17.86
N GLU A 105 20.15 28.11 -18.13
CA GLU A 105 20.67 28.99 -19.19
C GLU A 105 20.10 28.62 -20.56
N LEU A 106 20.13 27.33 -20.91
CA LEU A 106 19.62 26.83 -22.20
C LEU A 106 18.11 27.08 -22.36
N ARG A 107 17.32 26.91 -21.28
CA ARG A 107 15.89 27.24 -21.27
C ARG A 107 15.62 28.73 -21.44
N LYS A 108 16.44 29.60 -20.82
CA LYS A 108 16.33 31.06 -21.00
C LYS A 108 16.67 31.50 -22.42
N ALA A 109 17.53 30.76 -23.09
CA ALA A 109 17.88 30.97 -24.50
C ALA A 109 16.89 30.33 -25.49
N ASP A 110 15.76 29.81 -25.00
CA ASP A 110 14.73 29.11 -25.78
C ASP A 110 15.28 27.95 -26.65
N ALA A 111 16.32 27.28 -26.15
CA ALA A 111 16.91 26.15 -26.84
C ALA A 111 15.99 24.91 -26.76
N LEU A 112 15.87 24.18 -27.88
CA LEU A 112 15.21 22.88 -27.91
C LEU A 112 16.07 21.84 -27.17
N ILE A 113 15.59 21.33 -26.04
CA ILE A 113 16.28 20.31 -25.25
C ILE A 113 15.53 18.98 -25.40
N LEU A 114 16.18 18.00 -26.03
CA LEU A 114 15.67 16.64 -26.17
C LEU A 114 16.41 15.72 -25.20
N PHE A 115 15.67 15.11 -24.29
CA PHE A 115 16.21 14.09 -23.40
C PHE A 115 15.92 12.71 -23.98
N HIS A 116 16.95 11.88 -24.07
CA HIS A 116 16.83 10.47 -24.42
C HIS A 116 17.46 9.65 -23.31
N GLY A 117 16.85 8.52 -22.99
CA GLY A 117 17.34 7.59 -21.99
C GLY A 117 16.70 6.24 -22.18
N GLU A 118 17.49 5.20 -21.97
CA GLU A 118 17.02 3.82 -21.85
C GLU A 118 16.74 3.53 -20.38
N THR A 119 15.68 2.78 -20.08
CA THR A 119 15.44 2.27 -18.73
C THR A 119 15.31 0.75 -18.80
N TRP A 120 16.00 0.07 -17.90
CA TRP A 120 15.80 -1.36 -17.68
C TRP A 120 14.54 -1.55 -16.85
N VAL A 121 13.64 -2.44 -17.28
CA VAL A 121 12.49 -2.85 -16.48
C VAL A 121 12.97 -3.93 -15.50
N ASN A 122 13.09 -3.58 -14.23
CA ASN A 122 13.49 -4.54 -13.22
C ASN A 122 12.29 -5.41 -12.82
N ILE A 123 12.36 -6.71 -13.12
CA ILE A 123 11.34 -7.70 -12.72
C ILE A 123 11.23 -7.79 -11.18
N ASN A 124 12.31 -7.46 -10.46
CA ASN A 124 12.37 -7.44 -9.01
C ASN A 124 12.04 -6.06 -8.42
N GLU A 125 11.42 -5.15 -9.18
CA GLU A 125 11.05 -3.85 -8.64
C GLU A 125 9.99 -3.98 -7.53
N GLU A 126 10.39 -3.66 -6.31
CA GLU A 126 9.47 -3.67 -5.18
C GLU A 126 8.37 -2.62 -5.34
N LYS A 127 7.14 -2.99 -4.97
CA LYS A 127 6.00 -2.06 -4.97
C LYS A 127 6.27 -0.92 -3.98
N ARG A 128 5.98 0.31 -4.41
CA ARG A 128 6.16 1.53 -3.61
C ARG A 128 5.31 1.56 -2.35
N SER A 129 4.19 0.85 -2.33
CA SER A 129 3.33 0.69 -1.16
C SER A 129 2.83 -0.73 -1.05
N ILE A 130 2.85 -1.26 0.16
CA ILE A 130 2.50 -2.64 0.47
C ILE A 130 1.70 -2.71 1.77
N TRP A 131 0.89 -3.76 1.89
CA TRP A 131 0.32 -4.16 3.17
C TRP A 131 1.41 -4.82 4.01
N VAL A 132 1.45 -4.47 5.30
CA VAL A 132 2.37 -5.05 6.28
C VAL A 132 1.57 -5.49 7.50
N ASP A 133 1.88 -6.68 7.99
CA ASP A 133 1.37 -7.18 9.27
C ASP A 133 2.22 -6.61 10.41
N ASP A 134 1.78 -5.51 11.02
CA ASP A 134 2.47 -4.87 12.14
C ASP A 134 1.98 -5.39 13.51
N SER A 135 1.14 -6.44 13.50
CA SER A 135 0.54 -6.97 14.74
C SER A 135 1.55 -7.72 15.62
N GLY A 136 2.73 -8.08 15.09
CA GLY A 136 3.73 -8.88 15.78
C GLY A 136 3.28 -10.32 16.11
N LYS A 137 2.08 -10.73 15.65
CA LYS A 137 1.46 -12.04 15.91
C LYS A 137 1.67 -13.05 14.77
N GLY A 138 2.55 -12.75 13.81
CA GLY A 138 2.96 -13.69 12.76
C GLY A 138 3.91 -14.76 13.31
N ARG A 139 3.81 -15.99 12.77
CA ARG A 139 4.74 -17.10 13.08
C ARG A 139 6.18 -16.86 12.60
N LEU A 140 6.42 -15.86 11.77
CA LEU A 140 7.75 -15.41 11.39
C LEU A 140 8.13 -14.27 12.32
N GLY A 141 8.93 -14.62 13.34
CA GLY A 141 9.39 -13.68 14.35
C GLY A 141 10.04 -12.45 13.75
N LYS A 142 9.93 -11.32 14.46
CA LYS A 142 10.67 -10.10 14.12
C LYS A 142 12.13 -10.45 13.95
N ILE A 143 12.67 -10.22 12.75
CA ILE A 143 14.11 -10.13 12.59
C ILE A 143 14.45 -8.74 13.12
N ASP A 144 14.70 -8.64 14.42
CA ASP A 144 15.29 -7.45 15.04
C ASP A 144 16.72 -7.32 14.49
N GLY A 145 16.83 -6.75 13.30
CA GLY A 145 18.10 -6.40 12.68
C GLY A 145 18.70 -5.18 13.36
N LYS A 146 19.61 -5.44 14.30
CA LYS A 146 20.77 -4.57 14.53
C LYS A 146 21.67 -4.57 13.29
#